data_AF-A0AB39V0B4-F1
#
_entry.id   AF-A0AB39V0B4-F1
#
_cell.length_a   1.000
_cell.length_b   1.000
_cell.length_c   1.000
_cell.angle_alpha   90.00
_cell.angle_beta   90.00
_cell.angle_gamma   90.00
#
_symmetry.space_group_name_H-M   'P 1'
#
loop_
_entity.id
_entity.type
_entity.pdbx_description
1 polymer ?
#
loop_
_entity_poly.entity_id
_entity_poly.type
_entity_poly.pdbx_seq_one_letter_code
_entity_poly.pdbx_strand_id
1 'polypeptide(L)'
;MLLFATEFPVNPNQGTSSFLEAMVKWVGGSPHTKLSLEKLQEIQREKNTSITVDNESVQSLTVTAEDLELAGFRYGKRDHDLNWLTTIVFSKTSTDAWVGIRVECESQHPSARLPSAKKPVVIRTLLEALGGANDGPLPSGDHAHYLKNDDIDLAARLIQGEAGCRLPIIYVSSGFQGGYILDPDRLARDLSGMAHVVVEPNRPFSVRLQHEVDSENVYGGTVGVYWPEGGGRRAFFLGGEYSNAGQLAHGIKDEVQTALANRRPLDRCTWAYVRETASRQTILDLRASGSQEIDQYIKTFDQEIEAKDQRLQDAEKEIKRLRNELRILESRAGATSGRLLKPGRERDLYPNEVLGIVLDALRDALTRIPENSRRHHVLESICDANPIQEDYAENQRNHLKKILRGTSTIDAKLRRELENMGFKISEDGKHFKLVYQGDDRYTFTLAKSGSDWRGGLNAASEIARLLF
;
A
#
# COMPACT_ATOMS: atom_id res chain seq x y z
N MET A 1 -12.42 4.43 20.78
CA MET A 1 -12.16 3.57 19.60
C MET A 1 -10.94 4.11 18.87
N LEU A 2 -10.01 3.25 18.47
CA LEU A 2 -8.87 3.64 17.63
C LEU A 2 -9.37 3.90 16.21
N LEU A 3 -9.19 5.12 15.70
CA LEU A 3 -9.57 5.51 14.35
C LEU A 3 -8.40 5.45 13.39
N PHE A 4 -7.22 5.88 13.82
CA PHE A 4 -6.04 5.96 12.97
C PHE A 4 -4.80 5.50 13.72
N ALA A 5 -3.94 4.74 13.06
CA ALA A 5 -2.61 4.43 13.55
C ALA A 5 -1.62 4.43 12.39
N THR A 6 -0.39 4.86 12.65
CA THR A 6 0.74 4.62 11.76
C THR A 6 2.05 4.70 12.52
N GLU A 7 3.07 4.00 12.04
CA GLU A 7 4.44 4.15 12.51
C GLU A 7 5.40 4.21 11.31
N PHE A 8 6.30 5.18 11.27
CA PHE A 8 7.26 5.36 10.19
C PHE A 8 8.63 5.83 10.70
N PRO A 9 9.73 5.47 10.00
CA PRO A 9 11.06 5.87 10.41
C PRO A 9 11.36 7.32 10.02
N VAL A 10 12.11 8.00 10.88
CA VAL A 10 12.53 9.39 10.73
C VAL A 10 14.05 9.48 10.84
N ASN A 11 14.63 10.61 10.41
CA ASN A 11 16.07 10.79 10.39
C ASN A 11 16.69 10.57 11.79
N PRO A 12 17.62 9.60 11.96
CA PRO A 12 18.22 9.29 13.26
C PRO A 12 19.12 10.41 13.81
N ASN A 13 19.52 11.38 12.96
CA ASN A 13 20.28 12.55 13.40
C ASN A 13 19.42 13.56 14.18
N GLN A 14 18.09 13.40 14.17
CA GLN A 14 17.19 14.22 14.97
C GLN A 14 17.07 13.68 16.39
N GLY A 15 16.53 14.51 17.29
CA GLY A 15 16.33 14.14 18.69
C GLY A 15 15.00 14.60 19.25
N THR A 16 14.83 14.35 20.54
CA THR A 16 13.62 14.73 21.29
C THR A 16 13.29 16.23 21.18
N SER A 17 14.29 17.11 21.13
CA SER A 17 14.08 18.57 21.01
C SER A 17 13.39 18.95 19.70
N SER A 18 13.88 18.47 18.55
CA SER A 18 13.27 18.72 17.24
C SER A 18 11.84 18.16 17.17
N PHE A 19 11.62 17.00 17.80
CA PHE A 19 10.29 16.40 17.90
C PHE A 19 9.31 17.28 18.68
N LEU A 20 9.70 17.76 19.86
CA LEU A 20 8.85 18.62 20.68
C LEU A 20 8.56 19.96 20.00
N GLU A 21 9.54 20.55 19.30
CA GLU A 21 9.33 21.73 18.46
C GLU A 21 8.27 21.48 17.38
N ALA A 22 8.31 20.32 16.72
CA ALA A 22 7.27 19.95 15.76
C ALA A 22 5.88 19.82 16.40
N MET A 23 5.78 19.36 17.66
CA MET A 23 4.52 19.30 18.41
C MET A 23 3.98 20.69 18.75
N VAL A 24 4.84 21.60 19.22
CA VAL A 24 4.47 23.00 19.46
C VAL A 24 3.97 23.66 18.17
N LYS A 25 4.68 23.47 17.05
CA LYS A 25 4.29 23.99 15.74
C LYS A 25 2.94 23.40 15.28
N TRP A 26 2.73 22.10 15.48
CA TRP A 26 1.48 21.44 15.07
C TRP A 26 0.27 21.94 15.84
N VAL A 27 0.32 21.94 17.18
CA VAL A 27 -0.82 22.38 18.00
C VAL A 27 -0.98 23.90 17.90
N GLY A 28 0.10 24.67 18.08
CA GLY A 28 0.08 26.12 18.05
C GLY A 28 -0.24 26.73 16.67
N GLY A 29 0.02 25.99 15.59
CA GLY A 29 -0.37 26.38 14.23
C GLY A 29 -1.82 26.07 13.86
N SER A 30 -2.56 25.38 14.73
CA SER A 30 -3.96 25.02 14.48
C SER A 30 -4.87 26.23 14.69
N PRO A 31 -5.72 26.61 13.71
CA PRO A 31 -6.69 27.69 13.90
C PRO A 31 -7.80 27.33 14.90
N HIS A 32 -7.82 26.07 15.36
CA HIS A 32 -8.85 25.55 16.23
C HIS A 32 -8.38 25.31 17.67
N THR A 33 -7.11 25.59 18.03
CA THR A 33 -6.65 25.44 19.42
C THR A 33 -6.93 26.69 20.25
N LYS A 34 -7.14 26.50 21.55
CA LYS A 34 -7.17 27.57 22.55
C LYS A 34 -5.88 27.66 23.38
N LEU A 35 -4.94 26.74 23.15
CA LEU A 35 -3.66 26.72 23.85
C LEU A 35 -2.75 27.82 23.30
N SER A 36 -2.26 28.70 24.17
CA SER A 36 -1.28 29.71 23.77
C SER A 36 0.08 29.08 23.50
N LEU A 37 0.85 29.69 22.59
CA LEU A 37 2.19 29.23 22.24
C LEU A 37 3.12 29.22 23.48
N GLU A 38 2.97 30.20 24.37
CA GLU A 38 3.74 30.30 25.61
C GLU A 38 3.54 29.09 26.53
N LYS A 39 2.29 28.64 26.71
CA LYS A 39 1.99 27.42 27.48
C LYS A 39 2.56 26.20 26.81
N LEU A 40 2.45 26.09 25.48
CA LEU A 40 3.00 24.96 24.74
C LEU A 40 4.53 24.89 24.84
N GLN A 41 5.25 26.01 25.01
CA GLN A 41 6.70 25.99 25.21
C GLN A 41 7.13 25.35 26.53
N GLU A 42 6.25 25.21 27.52
CA GLU A 42 6.56 24.50 28.78
C GLU A 42 6.97 23.05 28.51
N ILE A 43 6.40 22.40 27.49
CA ILE A 43 6.71 21.01 27.12
C ILE A 43 8.17 20.82 26.68
N GLN A 44 8.84 21.90 26.23
CA GLN A 44 10.23 21.86 25.80
C GLN A 44 11.20 22.05 26.96
N ARG A 45 10.73 22.57 28.10
CA ARG A 45 11.56 22.92 29.26
C ARG A 45 11.56 21.83 30.32
N GLU A 46 10.43 21.14 30.48
CA GLU A 46 10.24 20.14 31.51
C GLU A 46 10.20 18.72 30.94
N LYS A 47 10.69 17.75 31.73
CA LYS A 47 10.69 16.34 31.31
C LYS A 47 9.30 15.71 31.32
N ASN A 48 8.39 16.22 32.15
CA ASN A 48 7.04 15.73 32.29
C ASN A 48 6.12 16.94 32.53
N THR A 49 5.19 17.17 31.60
CA THR A 49 4.30 18.34 31.65
C THR A 49 2.88 17.89 31.37
N SER A 50 1.92 18.48 32.08
CA SER A 50 0.49 18.29 31.84
C SER A 50 -0.21 19.64 31.88
N ILE A 51 -0.74 20.07 30.74
CA ILE A 51 -1.44 21.36 30.56
C ILE A 51 -2.88 21.06 30.22
N THR A 52 -3.83 21.72 30.89
CA THR A 52 -5.25 21.65 30.57
C THR A 52 -5.82 23.05 30.45
N VAL A 53 -6.49 23.33 29.33
CA VAL A 53 -7.16 24.61 29.05
C VAL A 53 -8.51 24.32 28.42
N ASP A 54 -9.59 24.74 29.09
CA ASP A 54 -10.98 24.49 28.69
C ASP A 54 -11.24 23.00 28.37
N ASN A 55 -11.44 22.70 27.09
CA ASN A 55 -11.75 21.39 26.53
C ASN A 55 -10.53 20.73 25.87
N GLU A 56 -9.34 21.28 26.05
CA GLU A 56 -8.10 20.79 25.48
C GLU A 56 -7.11 20.42 26.59
N SER A 57 -6.33 19.37 26.33
CA SER A 57 -5.27 18.91 27.23
C SER A 57 -4.05 18.47 26.44
N VAL A 58 -2.87 18.73 27.00
CA VAL A 58 -1.58 18.30 26.50
C VAL A 58 -0.84 17.58 27.60
N GLN A 59 -0.29 16.40 27.31
CA GLN A 59 0.67 15.73 28.17
C GLN A 59 1.93 15.47 27.36
N SER A 60 3.09 15.79 27.92
CA SER A 60 4.39 15.48 27.33
C SER A 60 5.27 14.76 28.34
N LEU A 61 6.06 13.83 27.84
CA LEU A 61 7.00 13.06 28.66
C LEU A 61 8.25 12.79 27.83
N THR A 62 9.43 13.11 28.37
CA THR A 62 10.72 12.83 27.73
C THR A 62 11.58 11.94 28.61
N VAL A 63 12.30 11.03 27.96
CA VAL A 63 13.25 10.14 28.62
C VAL A 63 14.52 10.11 27.78
N THR A 64 15.67 10.29 28.44
CA THR A 64 16.98 10.18 27.82
C THR A 64 17.81 9.23 28.66
N ALA A 65 18.24 8.14 28.04
CA ALA A 65 19.17 7.15 28.56
C ALA A 65 20.31 6.95 27.55
N GLU A 66 21.33 6.18 27.92
CA GLU A 66 22.61 6.07 27.17
C GLU A 66 22.41 5.70 25.69
N ASP A 67 21.52 4.74 25.39
CA ASP A 67 21.23 4.28 24.01
C ASP A 67 19.78 4.53 23.57
N LEU A 68 19.04 5.38 24.30
CA LEU A 68 17.61 5.55 24.10
C LEU A 68 17.14 6.99 24.36
N GLU A 69 16.56 7.59 23.34
CA GLU A 69 15.86 8.87 23.41
C GLU A 69 14.37 8.65 23.12
N LEU A 70 13.50 8.96 24.08
CA LEU A 70 12.05 8.87 23.93
C LEU A 70 11.38 10.21 24.21
N ALA A 71 10.35 10.50 23.43
CA ALA A 71 9.41 11.56 23.74
C ALA A 71 7.99 11.11 23.42
N GLY A 72 7.10 11.21 24.38
CA GLY A 72 5.66 11.04 24.21
C GLY A 72 4.96 12.38 24.23
N PHE A 73 3.97 12.56 23.36
CA PHE A 73 3.09 13.71 23.32
C PHE A 73 1.64 13.23 23.16
N ARG A 74 0.74 13.69 24.03
CA ARG A 74 -0.69 13.40 23.96
C ARG A 74 -1.46 14.69 23.90
N TYR A 75 -2.30 14.83 22.88
CA TYR A 75 -3.23 15.94 22.74
C TYR A 75 -4.66 15.42 22.82
N GLY A 76 -5.36 15.82 23.88
CA GLY A 76 -6.76 15.54 24.09
C GLY A 76 -7.61 16.75 23.72
N LYS A 77 -8.70 16.54 22.99
CA LYS A 77 -9.67 17.59 22.67
C LYS A 77 -11.09 17.05 22.78
N ARG A 78 -11.92 17.72 23.57
CA ARG A 78 -13.35 17.45 23.65
C ARG A 78 -14.09 18.38 22.71
N ASP A 79 -14.79 17.81 21.75
CA ASP A 79 -15.61 18.52 20.79
C ASP A 79 -17.05 17.98 20.85
N HIS A 80 -17.96 18.78 21.41
CA HIS A 80 -19.31 18.35 21.77
C HIS A 80 -19.30 17.03 22.57
N ASP A 81 -19.85 15.97 21.98
CA ASP A 81 -19.99 14.64 22.57
C ASP A 81 -18.83 13.69 22.23
N LEU A 82 -17.81 14.18 21.51
CA LEU A 82 -16.66 13.42 21.06
C LEU A 82 -15.42 13.83 21.85
N ASN A 83 -14.74 12.83 22.42
CA ASN A 83 -13.43 12.98 23.03
C ASN A 83 -12.39 12.42 22.06
N TRP A 84 -11.51 13.29 21.59
CA TRP A 84 -10.39 12.94 20.74
C TRP A 84 -9.12 12.85 21.56
N LEU A 85 -8.32 11.83 21.31
CA LEU A 85 -6.98 11.68 21.88
C LEU A 85 -6.01 11.34 20.76
N THR A 86 -5.07 12.24 20.49
CA THR A 86 -3.96 11.99 19.59
C THR A 86 -2.71 11.71 20.42
N THR A 87 -2.17 10.50 20.32
CA THR A 87 -0.91 10.08 20.94
C THR A 87 0.17 10.00 19.88
N ILE A 88 1.31 10.64 20.14
CA ILE A 88 2.46 10.68 19.25
C ILE A 88 3.69 10.32 20.08
N VAL A 89 4.48 9.36 19.61
CA VAL A 89 5.67 8.90 20.31
C VAL A 89 6.85 8.89 19.36
N PHE A 90 7.90 9.60 19.73
CA PHE A 90 9.21 9.52 19.12
C PHE A 90 10.09 8.56 19.93
N SER A 91 10.79 7.70 19.22
CA SER A 91 11.74 6.75 19.80
C SER A 91 12.98 6.66 18.93
N LYS A 92 14.12 6.98 19.50
CA LYS A 92 15.44 6.87 18.86
C LYS A 92 16.33 5.94 19.66
N THR A 93 16.97 5.04 18.94
CA THR A 93 18.02 4.14 19.43
C THR A 93 19.35 4.53 18.78
N SER A 94 20.41 3.79 19.09
CA SER A 94 21.70 3.93 18.40
C SER A 94 21.65 3.60 16.90
N THR A 95 20.66 2.83 16.45
CA THR A 95 20.57 2.36 15.05
C THR A 95 19.55 3.11 14.20
N ASP A 96 18.46 3.60 14.80
CA ASP A 96 17.33 4.14 14.05
C ASP A 96 16.46 5.08 14.90
N ALA A 97 15.59 5.84 14.24
CA ALA A 97 14.57 6.64 14.88
C ALA A 97 13.20 6.41 14.23
N TRP A 98 12.17 6.35 15.06
CA TRP A 98 10.80 6.05 14.66
C TRP A 98 9.81 6.98 15.34
N VAL A 99 8.73 7.26 14.62
CA VAL A 99 7.56 7.95 15.14
C VAL A 99 6.36 7.01 15.04
N GLY A 100 5.61 6.89 16.13
CA GLY A 100 4.28 6.28 16.13
C GLY A 100 3.19 7.30 16.42
N ILE A 101 2.07 7.22 15.70
CA ILE A 101 0.93 8.11 15.85
C ILE A 101 -0.33 7.26 16.00
N ARG A 102 -1.17 7.61 16.97
CA ARG A 102 -2.47 6.99 17.20
C ARG A 102 -3.51 8.06 17.47
N VAL A 103 -4.67 7.93 16.84
CA VAL A 103 -5.82 8.81 17.06
C VAL A 103 -6.98 7.96 17.50
N GLU A 104 -7.45 8.24 18.71
CA GLU A 104 -8.61 7.61 19.32
C GLU A 104 -9.74 8.64 19.38
N CYS A 105 -10.96 8.17 19.12
CA CYS A 105 -12.17 8.93 19.33
C CYS A 105 -13.17 8.10 20.12
N GLU A 106 -13.75 8.71 21.13
CA GLU A 106 -14.76 8.11 21.99
C GLU A 106 -15.95 9.05 22.11
N SER A 107 -17.14 8.48 22.26
CA SER A 107 -18.32 9.24 22.63
C SER A 107 -18.92 8.68 23.90
N GLN A 108 -19.51 9.56 24.71
CA GLN A 108 -20.30 9.18 25.87
C GLN A 108 -21.75 8.81 25.48
N HIS A 109 -22.17 9.10 24.24
CA HIS A 109 -23.49 8.76 23.74
C HIS A 109 -23.49 7.48 22.90
N PRO A 110 -24.29 6.45 23.25
CA PRO A 110 -24.33 5.18 22.52
C PRO A 110 -24.77 5.31 21.05
N SER A 111 -25.53 6.37 20.72
CA SER A 111 -26.02 6.65 19.37
C SER A 111 -25.08 7.51 18.53
N ALA A 112 -23.96 7.98 19.10
CA ALA A 112 -23.03 8.84 18.38
C ALA A 112 -22.34 8.06 17.25
N ARG A 113 -22.41 8.61 16.03
CA ARG A 113 -21.64 8.08 14.90
C ARG A 113 -20.23 8.63 14.96
N LEU A 114 -19.26 7.75 15.17
CA LEU A 114 -17.86 8.13 15.11
C LEU A 114 -17.48 8.49 13.67
N PRO A 115 -16.69 9.56 13.48
CA PRO A 115 -16.25 10.00 12.16
C PRO A 115 -15.26 9.02 11.53
N SER A 116 -15.10 9.11 10.21
CA SER A 116 -14.10 8.34 9.49
C SER A 116 -12.68 8.80 9.81
N ALA A 117 -11.74 7.86 9.77
CA ALA A 117 -10.34 8.09 10.03
C ALA A 117 -9.73 9.04 8.98
N LYS A 118 -9.35 10.24 9.38
CA LYS A 118 -8.58 11.15 8.52
C LYS A 118 -7.11 11.07 8.84
N LYS A 119 -6.26 11.13 7.82
CA LYS A 119 -4.81 11.27 7.97
C LYS A 119 -4.50 12.55 8.78
N PRO A 120 -3.85 12.45 9.95
CA PRO A 120 -3.53 13.62 10.76
C PRO A 120 -2.49 14.54 10.09
N VAL A 121 -2.71 15.86 10.15
CA VAL A 121 -1.78 16.87 9.62
C VAL A 121 -0.39 16.77 10.25
N VAL A 122 -0.31 16.30 11.50
CA VAL A 122 0.95 16.16 12.24
C VAL A 122 1.97 15.25 11.55
N ILE A 123 1.53 14.28 10.72
CA ILE A 123 2.45 13.44 9.94
C ILE A 123 3.31 14.30 9.02
N ARG A 124 2.67 15.25 8.31
CA ARG A 124 3.37 16.18 7.43
C ARG A 124 4.31 17.08 8.24
N THR A 125 3.84 17.64 9.35
CA THR A 125 4.66 18.48 10.23
C THR A 125 5.91 17.75 10.71
N LEU A 126 5.78 16.46 11.07
CA LEU A 126 6.88 15.62 11.53
C LEU A 126 7.85 15.26 10.41
N LEU A 127 7.36 14.91 9.21
CA LEU A 127 8.23 14.64 8.06
C LEU A 127 9.00 15.89 7.63
N GLU A 128 8.39 17.07 7.66
CA GLU A 128 9.06 18.34 7.36
C GLU A 128 10.12 18.70 8.43
N ALA A 129 9.83 18.46 9.71
CA ALA A 129 10.71 18.84 10.81
C ALA A 129 11.85 17.84 11.05
N LEU A 130 11.54 16.54 10.98
CA LEU A 130 12.49 15.49 11.31
C LEU A 130 13.15 14.89 10.06
N GLY A 131 12.51 14.98 8.90
CA GLY A 131 12.91 14.21 7.72
C GLY A 131 12.57 12.72 7.86
N GLY A 132 12.28 12.07 6.73
CA GLY A 132 12.09 10.63 6.69
C GLY A 132 13.41 9.87 6.62
N ALA A 133 13.42 8.65 7.17
CA ALA A 133 14.52 7.71 7.01
C ALA A 133 14.10 6.51 6.15
N ASN A 134 15.07 5.64 5.85
CA ASN A 134 14.83 4.43 5.07
C ASN A 134 14.02 3.42 5.89
N ASP A 135 12.97 2.90 5.27
CA ASP A 135 12.19 1.76 5.71
C ASP A 135 12.49 0.57 4.78
N GLY A 136 13.43 -0.29 5.19
CA GLY A 136 14.09 -1.21 4.27
C GLY A 136 14.85 -0.42 3.18
N PRO A 137 14.67 -0.75 1.88
CA PRO A 137 15.31 -0.02 0.78
C PRO A 137 14.60 1.30 0.39
N LEU A 138 13.42 1.60 0.95
CA LEU A 138 12.60 2.72 0.51
C LEU A 138 12.65 3.90 1.49
N PRO A 139 12.93 5.13 1.04
CA PRO A 139 12.88 6.30 1.91
C PRO A 139 11.44 6.65 2.27
N SER A 140 11.19 6.90 3.56
CA SER A 140 9.89 7.40 4.01
C SER A 140 9.71 8.85 3.58
N GLY A 141 8.61 9.16 2.93
CA GLY A 141 8.36 10.50 2.40
C GLY A 141 7.00 10.63 1.75
N ASP A 142 6.86 11.66 0.92
CA ASP A 142 5.64 12.02 0.20
C ASP A 142 5.77 11.91 -1.32
N HIS A 143 6.85 11.28 -1.80
CA HIS A 143 7.13 11.04 -3.22
C HIS A 143 7.02 9.57 -3.57
N ALA A 144 6.58 9.27 -4.80
CA ALA A 144 6.55 7.90 -5.30
C ALA A 144 7.97 7.42 -5.67
N HIS A 145 8.24 6.13 -5.44
CA HIS A 145 9.47 5.48 -5.84
C HIS A 145 9.32 4.87 -7.24
N TYR A 146 9.93 5.50 -8.24
CA TYR A 146 9.90 5.03 -9.62
C TYR A 146 11.03 4.03 -9.87
N LEU A 147 10.64 2.78 -10.14
CA LEU A 147 11.57 1.71 -10.48
C LEU A 147 12.15 1.90 -11.88
N LYS A 148 13.41 1.54 -12.04
CA LYS A 148 14.09 1.44 -13.33
C LYS A 148 13.99 0.01 -13.87
N ASN A 149 14.36 -0.18 -15.13
CA ASN A 149 14.28 -1.49 -15.78
C ASN A 149 15.19 -2.57 -15.17
N ASP A 150 16.22 -2.15 -14.43
CA ASP A 150 17.17 -2.98 -13.69
C ASP A 150 16.75 -3.26 -12.23
N ASP A 151 15.72 -2.59 -11.70
CA ASP A 151 15.24 -2.77 -10.32
C ASP A 151 14.31 -3.98 -10.13
N ILE A 152 14.44 -5.03 -10.97
CA ILE A 152 13.55 -6.19 -10.96
C ILE A 152 13.61 -6.96 -9.63
N ASP A 153 14.83 -7.11 -9.09
CA ASP A 153 15.07 -7.82 -7.82
C ASP A 153 14.50 -7.05 -6.62
N LEU A 154 14.54 -5.71 -6.68
CA LEU A 154 13.92 -4.87 -5.67
C LEU A 154 12.40 -5.01 -5.71
N ALA A 155 11.80 -4.94 -6.89
CA ALA A 155 10.36 -5.12 -7.08
C ALA A 155 9.88 -6.50 -6.58
N ALA A 156 10.64 -7.55 -6.88
CA ALA A 156 10.32 -8.91 -6.43
C ALA A 156 10.30 -9.00 -4.89
N ARG A 157 11.38 -8.54 -4.23
CA ARG A 157 11.46 -8.52 -2.76
C ARG A 157 10.36 -7.69 -2.11
N LEU A 158 9.96 -6.57 -2.71
CA LEU A 158 8.86 -5.74 -2.21
C LEU A 158 7.51 -6.48 -2.26
N ILE A 159 7.21 -7.14 -3.38
CA ILE A 159 5.96 -7.88 -3.59
C ILE A 159 5.88 -9.15 -2.73
N GLN A 160 7.01 -9.83 -2.54
CA GLN A 160 7.11 -11.02 -1.70
C GLN A 160 7.13 -10.68 -0.20
N GLY A 161 7.33 -9.40 0.16
CA GLY A 161 7.39 -8.95 1.55
C GLY A 161 8.74 -9.22 2.24
N GLU A 162 9.80 -9.37 1.45
CA GLU A 162 11.16 -9.73 1.88
C GLU A 162 12.13 -8.52 1.88
N ALA A 163 11.65 -7.34 1.50
CA ALA A 163 12.45 -6.12 1.44
C ALA A 163 12.81 -5.54 2.83
N GLY A 164 12.23 -6.05 3.92
CA GLY A 164 12.46 -5.52 5.27
C GLY A 164 11.77 -4.17 5.54
N CYS A 165 10.82 -3.77 4.69
CA CYS A 165 9.96 -2.61 4.96
C CYS A 165 8.99 -2.93 6.11
N ARG A 166 8.67 -1.94 6.93
CA ARG A 166 7.57 -2.00 7.88
C ARG A 166 6.29 -1.48 7.23
N LEU A 167 6.34 -0.40 6.46
CA LEU A 167 5.18 0.20 5.83
C LEU A 167 4.69 -0.64 4.64
N PRO A 168 3.36 -0.69 4.39
CA PRO A 168 2.81 -1.33 3.20
C PRO A 168 3.33 -0.73 1.90
N ILE A 169 3.38 -1.57 0.86
CA ILE A 169 3.80 -1.20 -0.48
C ILE A 169 2.57 -1.10 -1.39
N ILE A 170 2.33 0.08 -1.93
CA ILE A 170 1.34 0.35 -2.96
C ILE A 170 2.05 0.29 -4.29
N TYR A 171 1.89 -0.83 -4.99
CA TYR A 171 2.54 -1.08 -6.26
C TYR A 171 1.62 -0.68 -7.41
N VAL A 172 2.04 0.31 -8.20
CA VAL A 172 1.31 0.86 -9.35
C VAL A 172 1.89 0.26 -10.62
N SER A 173 1.10 -0.59 -11.30
CA SER A 173 1.52 -1.18 -12.57
C SER A 173 1.27 -0.25 -13.76
N SER A 174 2.04 -0.46 -14.83
CA SER A 174 1.89 0.26 -16.09
C SER A 174 0.67 -0.25 -16.85
N GLY A 175 -0.09 0.67 -17.45
CA GLY A 175 -1.24 0.36 -18.30
C GLY A 175 -0.86 -0.34 -19.61
N PHE A 176 -1.84 -1.00 -20.25
CA PHE A 176 -1.65 -1.68 -21.55
C PHE A 176 -1.20 -0.76 -22.69
N GLN A 177 -1.53 0.54 -22.60
CA GLN A 177 -1.11 1.59 -23.55
C GLN A 177 -0.01 2.50 -22.98
N GLY A 178 0.64 2.07 -21.90
CA GLY A 178 1.54 2.91 -21.11
C GLY A 178 0.78 3.85 -20.16
N GLY A 179 1.55 4.62 -19.38
CA GLY A 179 1.01 5.48 -18.33
C GLY A 179 0.48 4.71 -17.12
N TYR A 180 -0.18 5.45 -16.22
CA TYR A 180 -0.70 4.95 -14.95
C TYR A 180 -2.14 5.41 -14.76
N ILE A 181 -2.91 4.61 -14.01
CA ILE A 181 -4.35 4.82 -13.84
C ILE A 181 -4.71 6.00 -12.93
N LEU A 182 -3.75 6.47 -12.16
CA LEU A 182 -3.82 7.60 -11.26
C LEU A 182 -2.45 8.30 -11.21
N ASP A 183 -2.41 9.50 -10.62
CA ASP A 183 -1.17 10.24 -10.35
C ASP A 183 -0.44 9.62 -9.14
N PRO A 184 0.72 8.95 -9.33
CA PRO A 184 1.41 8.27 -8.25
C PRO A 184 1.97 9.21 -7.17
N ASP A 185 2.43 10.41 -7.54
CA ASP A 185 2.99 11.38 -6.59
C ASP A 185 1.90 12.07 -5.77
N ARG A 186 0.70 12.24 -6.34
CA ARG A 186 -0.46 12.64 -5.55
C ARG A 186 -0.84 11.55 -4.54
N LEU A 187 -0.87 10.29 -4.96
CA LEU A 187 -1.15 9.17 -4.06
C LEU A 187 -0.10 9.04 -2.95
N ALA A 188 1.19 9.24 -3.28
CA ALA A 188 2.28 9.21 -2.30
C ALA A 188 2.12 10.32 -1.25
N ARG A 189 1.72 11.54 -1.63
CA ARG A 189 1.39 12.61 -0.67
C ARG A 189 0.21 12.26 0.22
N ASP A 190 -0.83 11.65 -0.34
CA ASP A 190 -2.01 11.23 0.42
C ASP A 190 -1.66 10.11 1.42
N LEU A 191 -0.69 9.25 1.08
CA LEU A 191 -0.25 8.09 1.89
C LEU A 191 1.06 8.31 2.64
N SER A 192 1.66 9.51 2.60
CA SER A 192 2.94 9.77 3.28
C SER A 192 2.87 9.41 4.77
N GLY A 193 3.90 8.71 5.25
CA GLY A 193 3.95 8.16 6.61
C GLY A 193 2.98 7.00 6.88
N MET A 194 2.29 6.46 5.87
CA MET A 194 1.39 5.31 6.00
C MET A 194 1.74 4.17 5.04
N ALA A 195 2.26 4.47 3.85
CA ALA A 195 2.66 3.48 2.85
C ALA A 195 3.74 4.05 1.94
N HIS A 196 4.48 3.16 1.27
CA HIS A 196 5.32 3.51 0.14
C HIS A 196 4.55 3.31 -1.16
N VAL A 197 4.61 4.28 -2.07
CA VAL A 197 4.08 4.12 -3.43
C VAL A 197 5.23 3.77 -4.35
N VAL A 198 5.15 2.62 -5.01
CA VAL A 198 6.18 2.09 -5.90
C VAL A 198 5.59 1.97 -7.30
N VAL A 199 6.29 2.49 -8.29
CA VAL A 199 5.78 2.62 -9.66
C VAL A 199 6.70 1.87 -10.60
N GLU A 200 6.15 0.94 -11.37
CA GLU A 200 6.93 0.20 -12.35
C GLU A 200 7.11 0.98 -13.66
N PRO A 201 8.20 0.78 -14.41
CA PRO A 201 8.52 1.65 -15.53
C PRO A 201 7.68 1.39 -16.80
N ASN A 202 7.29 0.14 -17.06
CA ASN A 202 6.62 -0.26 -18.31
C ASN A 202 6.08 -1.70 -18.28
N ARG A 203 5.34 -2.07 -19.33
CA ARG A 203 4.75 -3.40 -19.51
C ARG A 203 5.76 -4.56 -19.59
N PRO A 204 6.86 -4.48 -20.38
CA PRO A 204 7.90 -5.52 -20.37
C PRO A 204 8.50 -5.80 -18.98
N PHE A 205 8.66 -4.77 -18.15
CA PHE A 205 9.10 -4.94 -16.76
C PHE A 205 8.13 -5.81 -15.97
N SER A 206 6.82 -5.56 -16.04
CA SER A 206 5.87 -6.37 -15.29
C SER A 206 5.84 -7.82 -15.78
N VAL A 207 6.01 -8.09 -17.08
CA VAL A 207 6.12 -9.46 -17.63
C VAL A 207 7.35 -10.17 -17.06
N ARG A 208 8.51 -9.53 -17.04
CA ARG A 208 9.71 -10.09 -16.39
C ARG A 208 9.47 -10.38 -14.92
N LEU A 209 8.86 -9.42 -14.20
CA LEU A 209 8.59 -9.54 -12.77
C LEU A 209 7.67 -10.72 -12.46
N GLN A 210 6.76 -11.05 -13.38
CA GLN A 210 5.87 -12.21 -13.26
C GLN A 210 6.60 -13.51 -12.97
N HIS A 211 7.71 -13.72 -13.67
CA HIS A 211 8.50 -14.94 -13.54
C HIS A 211 9.21 -14.99 -12.18
N GLU A 212 9.63 -13.84 -11.67
CA GLU A 212 10.33 -13.72 -10.38
C GLU A 212 9.40 -13.87 -9.17
N VAL A 213 8.11 -13.53 -9.31
CA VAL A 213 7.13 -13.57 -8.22
C VAL A 213 5.98 -14.56 -8.43
N ASP A 214 6.15 -15.56 -9.29
CA ASP A 214 5.12 -16.59 -9.55
C ASP A 214 3.72 -16.03 -9.86
N SER A 215 3.66 -15.00 -10.71
CA SER A 215 2.40 -14.30 -11.10
C SER A 215 1.68 -13.55 -9.98
N GLU A 216 2.35 -13.24 -8.88
CA GLU A 216 1.75 -12.49 -7.76
C GLU A 216 1.76 -10.95 -7.95
N ASN A 217 2.49 -10.43 -8.94
CA ASN A 217 2.46 -9.00 -9.24
C ASN A 217 1.20 -8.60 -10.01
N VAL A 218 0.65 -7.44 -9.65
CA VAL A 218 -0.36 -6.74 -10.45
C VAL A 218 0.23 -6.27 -11.78
N TYR A 219 -0.65 -6.03 -12.75
CA TYR A 219 -0.28 -5.61 -14.10
C TYR A 219 -1.41 -4.85 -14.79
N GLY A 220 -1.14 -4.25 -15.96
CA GLY A 220 -2.18 -3.71 -16.83
C GLY A 220 -2.86 -2.45 -16.30
N GLY A 221 -2.19 -1.69 -15.44
CA GLY A 221 -2.73 -0.49 -14.79
C GLY A 221 -3.44 -0.76 -13.46
N THR A 222 -3.50 -2.02 -13.01
CA THR A 222 -3.97 -2.39 -11.68
C THR A 222 -3.01 -1.89 -10.60
N VAL A 223 -3.57 -1.46 -9.47
CA VAL A 223 -2.79 -1.12 -8.27
C VAL A 223 -2.92 -2.24 -7.24
N GLY A 224 -1.80 -2.70 -6.68
CA GLY A 224 -1.76 -3.75 -5.67
C GLY A 224 -1.25 -3.23 -4.33
N VAL A 225 -1.85 -3.68 -3.24
CA VAL A 225 -1.35 -3.44 -1.88
C VAL A 225 -0.68 -4.70 -1.37
N TYR A 226 0.62 -4.58 -1.14
CA TYR A 226 1.49 -5.65 -0.65
C TYR A 226 1.90 -5.35 0.78
N TRP A 227 1.60 -6.30 1.67
CA TRP A 227 1.88 -6.19 3.10
C TRP A 227 3.25 -6.82 3.42
N PRO A 228 4.14 -6.10 4.11
CA PRO A 228 5.40 -6.66 4.55
C PRO A 228 5.22 -7.91 5.42
N GLU A 229 6.20 -8.81 5.36
CA GLU A 229 6.18 -10.11 6.05
C GLU A 229 5.01 -11.04 5.63
N GLY A 230 4.28 -10.71 4.55
CA GLY A 230 3.14 -11.47 4.06
C GLY A 230 1.92 -11.46 5.00
N GLY A 231 1.88 -10.53 5.95
CA GLY A 231 0.94 -10.51 7.08
C GLY A 231 -0.46 -9.96 6.80
N GLY A 232 -0.97 -10.06 5.57
CA GLY A 232 -2.30 -9.55 5.24
C GLY A 232 -2.84 -10.06 3.91
N ARG A 233 -4.17 -9.98 3.74
CA ARG A 233 -4.84 -10.27 2.48
C ARG A 233 -4.40 -9.24 1.43
N ARG A 234 -3.83 -9.69 0.32
CA ARG A 234 -3.49 -8.82 -0.82
C ARG A 234 -4.77 -8.17 -1.34
N ALA A 235 -4.74 -6.85 -1.50
CA ALA A 235 -5.82 -6.08 -2.07
C ALA A 235 -5.41 -5.61 -3.47
N PHE A 236 -6.26 -5.86 -4.45
CA PHE A 236 -6.04 -5.46 -5.84
C PHE A 236 -7.16 -4.51 -6.24
N PHE A 237 -6.76 -3.42 -6.88
CA PHE A 237 -7.66 -2.34 -7.25
C PHE A 237 -7.63 -2.18 -8.77
N LEU A 238 -8.70 -2.65 -9.42
CA LEU A 238 -8.85 -2.59 -10.87
C LEU A 238 -9.55 -1.28 -11.25
N GLY A 239 -8.99 -0.53 -12.19
CA GLY A 239 -9.54 0.76 -12.60
C GLY A 239 -10.99 0.75 -13.03
N GLY A 240 -11.39 -0.27 -13.78
CA GLY A 240 -12.75 -0.40 -14.31
C GLY A 240 -13.82 -0.57 -13.23
N GLU A 241 -13.44 -0.92 -11.99
CA GLU A 241 -14.36 -1.04 -10.87
C GLU A 241 -14.67 0.31 -10.19
N TYR A 242 -13.95 1.38 -10.55
CA TYR A 242 -14.08 2.70 -9.95
C TYR A 242 -14.50 3.75 -10.98
N SER A 243 -15.36 4.68 -10.55
CA SER A 243 -15.89 5.72 -11.46
C SER A 243 -14.81 6.70 -11.94
N ASN A 244 -13.76 6.92 -11.13
CA ASN A 244 -12.63 7.79 -11.46
C ASN A 244 -11.41 7.50 -10.57
N ALA A 245 -10.26 8.04 -10.96
CA ALA A 245 -8.98 7.90 -10.23
C ALA A 245 -9.04 8.38 -8.77
N GLY A 246 -9.89 9.36 -8.45
CA GLY A 246 -10.06 9.87 -7.08
C GLY A 246 -10.75 8.86 -6.15
N GLN A 247 -11.80 8.19 -6.64
CA GLN A 247 -12.46 7.12 -5.87
C GLN A 247 -11.54 5.91 -5.68
N LEU A 248 -10.76 5.57 -6.71
CA LEU A 248 -9.73 4.53 -6.62
C LEU A 248 -8.70 4.85 -5.54
N ALA A 249 -8.14 6.07 -5.55
CA ALA A 249 -7.19 6.54 -4.54
C ALA A 249 -7.80 6.52 -3.12
N HIS A 250 -9.08 6.88 -2.97
CA HIS A 250 -9.78 6.81 -1.69
C HIS A 250 -9.93 5.37 -1.19
N GLY A 251 -10.30 4.43 -2.07
CA GLY A 251 -10.41 3.01 -1.72
C GLY A 251 -9.07 2.42 -1.26
N ILE A 252 -7.98 2.74 -1.95
CA ILE A 252 -6.62 2.34 -1.54
C ILE A 252 -6.28 2.92 -0.17
N LYS A 253 -6.57 4.20 0.07
CA LYS A 253 -6.31 4.86 1.34
C LYS A 253 -7.08 4.23 2.48
N ASP A 254 -8.36 3.94 2.29
CA ASP A 254 -9.22 3.36 3.31
C ASP A 254 -8.77 1.95 3.71
N GLU A 255 -8.34 1.14 2.73
CA GLU A 255 -7.72 -0.18 2.96
C GLU A 255 -6.46 -0.06 3.82
N VAL A 256 -5.54 0.85 3.45
CA VAL A 256 -4.31 1.11 4.20
C VAL A 256 -4.60 1.59 5.62
N GLN A 257 -5.51 2.56 5.79
CA GLN A 257 -5.86 3.08 7.12
C GLN A 257 -6.45 2.00 8.02
N THR A 258 -7.35 1.19 7.48
CA THR A 258 -8.00 0.09 8.21
C THR A 258 -6.97 -0.94 8.65
N ALA A 259 -6.07 -1.35 7.75
CA ALA A 259 -5.03 -2.32 8.06
C ALA A 259 -4.04 -1.81 9.12
N LEU A 260 -3.61 -0.54 9.02
CA LEU A 260 -2.69 0.04 10.00
C LEU A 260 -3.34 0.22 11.39
N ALA A 261 -4.62 0.60 11.44
CA ALA A 261 -5.37 0.68 12.70
C ALA A 261 -5.47 -0.70 13.40
N ASN A 262 -5.59 -1.78 12.63
CA ASN A 262 -5.64 -3.15 13.13
C ASN A 262 -4.24 -3.74 13.43
N ARG A 263 -3.17 -3.08 13.00
CA ARG A 263 -1.80 -3.55 13.22
C ARG A 263 -1.35 -3.29 14.66
N ARG A 264 -0.62 -4.26 15.22
CA ARG A 264 0.06 -4.09 16.51
C ARG A 264 1.14 -3.00 16.39
N PRO A 265 1.20 -2.03 17.34
CA PRO A 265 2.25 -1.02 17.35
C PRO A 265 3.64 -1.61 17.53
N LEU A 266 4.65 -0.82 17.13
CA LEU A 266 5.99 -0.98 17.72
C LEU A 266 5.89 -0.63 19.21
N ASP A 267 6.30 -1.55 20.09
CA ASP A 267 6.19 -1.35 21.54
C ASP A 267 6.91 -0.05 21.98
N ARG A 268 8.11 0.21 21.43
CA ARG A 268 8.90 1.43 21.65
C ARG A 268 8.22 2.75 21.23
N CYS A 269 7.21 2.68 20.38
CA CYS A 269 6.42 3.82 19.90
C CYS A 269 5.06 3.92 20.59
N THR A 270 4.89 3.31 21.77
CA THR A 270 3.66 3.40 22.56
C THR A 270 3.84 4.33 23.76
N TRP A 271 2.76 5.03 24.14
CA TRP A 271 2.76 5.85 25.35
C TRP A 271 3.05 5.03 26.61
N ALA A 272 2.56 3.79 26.65
CA ALA A 272 2.80 2.88 27.76
C ALA A 272 4.30 2.66 27.96
N TYR A 273 5.05 2.41 26.88
CA TYR A 273 6.49 2.22 26.92
C TYR A 273 7.25 3.47 27.38
N VAL A 274 6.88 4.67 26.88
CA VAL A 274 7.49 5.93 27.35
C VAL A 274 7.26 6.11 28.86
N ARG A 275 6.03 5.88 29.33
CA ARG A 275 5.67 6.02 30.73
C ARG A 275 6.37 4.98 31.61
N GLU A 276 6.44 3.73 31.16
CA GLU A 276 7.16 2.67 31.86
C GLU A 276 8.65 3.03 32.00
N THR A 277 9.29 3.43 30.90
CA THR A 277 10.71 3.80 30.89
C THR A 277 10.97 5.01 31.80
N ALA A 278 10.12 6.03 31.77
CA ALA A 278 10.23 7.18 32.67
C ALA A 278 10.05 6.81 34.15
N SER A 279 9.09 5.93 34.45
CA SER A 279 8.86 5.42 35.79
C SER A 279 10.08 4.65 36.29
N ARG A 280 10.64 3.76 35.45
CA ARG A 280 11.83 2.97 35.76
C ARG A 280 13.04 3.88 36.05
N GLN A 281 13.24 4.93 35.25
CA GLN A 281 14.30 5.91 35.49
C GLN A 281 14.11 6.65 36.82
N THR A 282 12.89 7.09 37.11
CA THR A 282 12.56 7.78 38.37
C THR A 282 12.82 6.88 39.59
N ILE A 283 12.48 5.59 39.49
CA ILE A 283 12.75 4.60 40.54
C ILE A 283 14.26 4.43 40.77
N LEU A 284 15.06 4.37 39.69
CA LEU A 284 16.52 4.27 39.80
C LEU A 284 17.13 5.51 40.47
N ASP A 285 16.68 6.70 40.09
CA ASP A 285 17.11 7.97 40.68
C ASP A 285 16.73 8.05 42.18
N LEU A 286 15.53 7.58 42.53
CA LEU A 286 15.06 7.49 43.93
C LEU A 286 15.85 6.47 44.76
N ARG A 287 16.21 5.31 44.18
CA ARG A 287 17.08 4.32 44.84
C ARG A 287 18.46 4.90 45.13
N ALA A 288 19.04 5.63 44.17
CA ALA A 288 20.32 6.32 44.36
C ALA A 288 20.26 7.38 45.49
N SER A 289 19.07 7.90 45.80
CA SER A 289 18.84 8.87 46.88
C SER A 289 18.73 8.27 48.30
N GLY A 290 18.71 6.94 48.45
CA GLY A 290 18.99 6.24 49.73
C GLY A 290 17.82 6.01 50.70
N SER A 291 16.59 5.85 50.21
CA SER A 291 15.40 5.66 51.07
C SER A 291 15.05 4.18 51.34
N GLN A 292 15.35 3.70 52.56
CA GLN A 292 15.21 2.27 52.93
C GLN A 292 13.76 1.75 53.01
N GLU A 293 12.77 2.56 53.40
CA GLU A 293 11.35 2.14 53.40
C GLU A 293 10.77 2.03 51.97
N ILE A 294 11.30 2.84 51.05
CA ILE A 294 10.94 2.83 49.63
C ILE A 294 11.51 1.58 48.96
N ASP A 295 12.67 1.07 49.37
CA ASP A 295 13.24 -0.16 48.81
C ASP A 295 12.34 -1.39 49.00
N GLN A 296 11.66 -1.52 50.13
CA GLN A 296 10.77 -2.65 50.40
C GLN A 296 9.47 -2.54 49.59
N TYR A 297 8.95 -1.33 49.42
CA TYR A 297 7.79 -1.06 48.59
C TYR A 297 8.09 -1.26 47.10
N ILE A 298 9.26 -0.78 46.63
CA ILE A 298 9.73 -1.02 45.26
C ILE A 298 9.95 -2.52 45.03
N LYS A 299 10.57 -3.24 45.96
CA LYS A 299 10.80 -4.70 45.78
C LYS A 299 9.50 -5.47 45.60
N THR A 300 8.44 -5.08 46.29
CA THR A 300 7.12 -5.70 46.18
C THR A 300 6.45 -5.34 44.83
N PHE A 301 6.62 -4.09 44.37
CA PHE A 301 6.19 -3.67 43.03
C PHE A 301 6.96 -4.35 41.91
N ASP A 302 8.28 -4.48 42.03
CA ASP A 302 9.14 -5.17 41.06
C ASP A 302 8.69 -6.62 40.88
N GLN A 303 8.35 -7.32 41.97
CA GLN A 303 7.80 -8.68 41.91
C GLN A 303 6.43 -8.74 41.21
N GLU A 304 5.55 -7.75 41.43
CA GLU A 304 4.26 -7.67 40.75
C GLU A 304 4.43 -7.36 39.25
N ILE A 305 5.37 -6.49 38.90
CA ILE A 305 5.73 -6.17 37.51
C ILE A 305 6.30 -7.41 36.83
N GLU A 306 7.26 -8.11 37.45
CA GLU A 306 7.85 -9.33 36.91
C GLU A 306 6.80 -10.43 36.69
N ALA A 307 5.86 -10.59 37.61
CA ALA A 307 4.74 -11.52 37.45
C ALA A 307 3.79 -11.11 36.31
N LYS A 308 3.56 -9.81 36.09
CA LYS A 308 2.76 -9.30 34.97
C LYS A 308 3.49 -9.42 33.63
N ASP A 309 4.79 -9.14 33.61
CA ASP A 309 5.65 -9.28 32.43
C ASP A 309 5.75 -10.73 32.00
N GLN A 310 5.88 -11.67 32.93
CA GLN A 310 5.87 -13.09 32.63
C GLN A 310 4.54 -13.52 31.98
N ARG A 311 3.41 -13.07 32.54
CA ARG A 311 2.09 -13.32 31.93
C ARG A 311 1.95 -12.68 30.55
N LEU A 312 2.50 -11.47 30.37
CA LEU A 312 2.48 -10.79 29.08
C LEU A 312 3.30 -11.58 28.05
N GLN A 313 4.52 -12.00 28.40
CA GLN A 313 5.38 -12.81 27.53
C GLN A 313 4.73 -14.15 27.16
N ASP A 314 4.08 -14.82 28.11
CA ASP A 314 3.40 -16.09 27.83
C ASP A 314 2.18 -15.87 26.91
N ALA A 315 1.41 -14.80 27.12
CA ALA A 315 0.34 -14.41 26.21
C ALA A 315 0.86 -14.03 24.82
N GLU A 316 2.00 -13.35 24.73
CA GLU A 316 2.64 -13.00 23.46
C GLU A 316 3.17 -14.20 22.70
N LYS A 317 3.79 -15.16 23.38
CA LYS A 317 4.20 -16.44 22.79
C LYS A 317 2.99 -17.16 22.20
N GLU A 318 1.87 -17.18 22.93
CA GLU A 318 0.65 -17.82 22.46
C GLU A 318 0.02 -17.08 21.28
N ILE A 319 -0.04 -15.74 21.32
CA ILE A 319 -0.47 -14.93 20.17
C ILE A 319 0.42 -15.19 18.95
N LYS A 320 1.75 -15.28 19.13
CA LYS A 320 2.69 -15.58 18.03
C LYS A 320 2.46 -16.99 17.47
N ARG A 321 2.23 -17.98 18.33
CA ARG A 321 1.88 -19.35 17.94
C ARG A 321 0.61 -19.37 17.11
N LEU A 322 -0.46 -18.77 17.63
CA LEU A 322 -1.77 -18.69 16.97
C LEU A 322 -1.70 -17.89 15.65
N ARG A 323 -0.90 -16.83 15.58
CA ARG A 323 -0.68 -16.08 14.33
C ARG A 323 0.09 -16.88 13.30
N ASN A 324 1.11 -17.63 13.68
CA ASN A 324 1.79 -18.52 12.75
C ASN A 324 0.86 -19.62 12.25
N GLU A 325 0.01 -20.16 13.13
CA GLU A 325 -0.99 -21.15 12.77
C GLU A 325 -2.04 -20.55 11.82
N LEU A 326 -2.57 -19.37 12.12
CA LEU A 326 -3.41 -18.59 11.21
C LEU A 326 -2.71 -18.29 9.90
N ARG A 327 -1.44 -17.88 9.89
CA ARG A 327 -0.67 -17.63 8.66
C ARG A 327 -0.50 -18.88 7.82
N ILE A 328 -0.26 -20.04 8.44
CA ILE A 328 -0.18 -21.33 7.73
C ILE A 328 -1.56 -21.68 7.17
N LEU A 329 -2.63 -21.50 7.97
CA LEU A 329 -4.01 -21.73 7.54
C LEU A 329 -4.45 -20.75 6.45
N GLU A 330 -4.06 -19.49 6.50
CA GLU A 330 -4.30 -18.43 5.53
C GLU A 330 -3.43 -18.60 4.29
N SER A 331 -2.21 -19.15 4.38
CA SER A 331 -1.43 -19.53 3.20
C SER A 331 -2.03 -20.76 2.50
N ARG A 332 -2.60 -21.69 3.28
CA ARG A 332 -3.32 -22.86 2.77
C ARG A 332 -4.69 -22.48 2.21
N ALA A 333 -5.37 -21.53 2.86
CA ALA A 333 -6.64 -20.95 2.42
C ALA A 333 -6.45 -19.86 1.36
N GLY A 334 -5.25 -19.30 1.23
CA GLY A 334 -4.84 -18.32 0.23
C GLY A 334 -4.71 -18.94 -1.15
N ALA A 335 -4.38 -20.23 -1.20
CA ALA A 335 -4.56 -21.07 -2.38
C ALA A 335 -6.05 -21.25 -2.79
N THR A 336 -6.98 -20.87 -1.91
CA THR A 336 -8.44 -20.81 -2.11
C THR A 336 -8.99 -19.38 -1.93
N SER A 337 -8.21 -18.35 -2.26
CA SER A 337 -8.74 -16.98 -2.37
C SER A 337 -9.63 -16.87 -3.59
N GLY A 338 -10.90 -17.32 -3.51
CA GLY A 338 -11.98 -17.00 -4.46
C GLY A 338 -11.76 -17.32 -5.95
N ARG A 339 -10.65 -17.96 -6.32
CA ARG A 339 -10.30 -18.30 -7.70
C ARG A 339 -10.72 -19.74 -7.96
N LEU A 340 -11.76 -19.92 -8.78
CA LEU A 340 -12.20 -21.22 -9.28
C LEU A 340 -11.09 -21.93 -10.09
N LEU A 341 -10.20 -21.15 -10.72
CA LEU A 341 -9.10 -21.63 -11.57
C LEU A 341 -7.79 -20.91 -11.22
N LYS A 342 -6.68 -21.65 -11.26
CA LYS A 342 -5.34 -21.05 -11.19
C LYS A 342 -5.01 -20.46 -12.58
N PRO A 343 -4.63 -19.18 -12.68
CA PRO A 343 -4.49 -18.48 -13.96
C PRO A 343 -3.30 -18.93 -14.83
N GLY A 344 -2.38 -19.75 -14.29
CA GLY A 344 -1.18 -20.14 -15.01
C GLY A 344 -0.16 -18.99 -15.14
N ARG A 345 0.65 -19.03 -16.21
CA ARG A 345 1.73 -18.04 -16.46
C ARG A 345 1.37 -17.03 -17.55
N GLU A 346 0.28 -17.21 -18.27
CA GLU A 346 -0.15 -16.25 -19.30
C GLU A 346 -0.85 -15.05 -18.67
N ARG A 347 -0.78 -13.91 -19.36
CA ARG A 347 -1.46 -12.68 -18.97
C ARG A 347 -2.21 -12.12 -20.14
N ASP A 348 -3.24 -11.35 -19.80
CA ASP A 348 -3.87 -10.43 -20.73
C ASP A 348 -2.82 -9.55 -21.42
N LEU A 349 -2.84 -9.56 -22.74
CA LEU A 349 -2.20 -8.61 -23.64
C LEU A 349 -3.10 -7.38 -23.85
N TYR A 350 -4.41 -7.57 -23.67
CA TYR A 350 -5.43 -6.54 -23.67
C TYR A 350 -6.51 -6.81 -22.61
N PRO A 351 -7.27 -5.79 -22.17
CA PRO A 351 -8.20 -5.94 -21.06
C PRO A 351 -9.15 -7.13 -21.20
N ASN A 352 -9.18 -7.98 -20.18
CA ASN A 352 -10.05 -9.15 -20.05
C ASN A 352 -9.84 -10.26 -21.11
N GLU A 353 -8.68 -10.33 -21.76
CA GLU A 353 -8.39 -11.35 -22.78
C GLU A 353 -8.57 -12.79 -22.28
N VAL A 354 -7.86 -13.18 -21.21
CA VAL A 354 -7.90 -14.56 -20.70
C VAL A 354 -9.31 -14.90 -20.22
N LEU A 355 -9.98 -13.95 -19.56
CA LEU A 355 -11.37 -14.12 -19.14
C LEU A 355 -12.28 -14.34 -20.35
N GLY A 356 -12.13 -13.53 -21.41
CA GLY A 356 -12.87 -13.67 -22.67
C GLY A 356 -12.66 -15.04 -23.31
N ILE A 357 -11.41 -15.48 -23.46
CA ILE A 357 -11.06 -16.80 -24.02
C ILE A 357 -11.71 -17.93 -23.19
N VAL A 358 -11.66 -17.84 -21.87
CA VAL A 358 -12.29 -18.84 -20.99
C VAL A 358 -13.80 -18.82 -21.16
N LEU A 359 -14.44 -17.64 -21.14
CA LEU A 359 -15.88 -17.53 -21.31
C LEU A 359 -16.34 -18.03 -22.69
N ASP A 360 -15.59 -17.78 -23.76
CA ASP A 360 -15.89 -18.31 -25.08
C ASP A 360 -15.79 -19.83 -25.12
N ALA A 361 -14.78 -20.41 -24.47
CA ALA A 361 -14.68 -21.86 -24.31
C ALA A 361 -15.85 -22.45 -23.48
N LEU A 362 -16.32 -21.73 -22.45
CA LEU A 362 -17.48 -22.14 -21.66
C LEU A 362 -18.79 -22.03 -22.45
N ARG A 363 -18.97 -20.97 -23.25
CA ARG A 363 -20.11 -20.77 -24.15
C ARG A 363 -20.13 -21.83 -25.24
N ASP A 364 -18.98 -22.13 -25.85
CA ASP A 364 -18.84 -23.24 -26.80
C ASP A 364 -19.21 -24.57 -26.16
N ALA A 365 -18.79 -24.81 -24.91
CA ALA A 365 -19.17 -26.02 -24.19
C ALA A 365 -20.67 -26.09 -23.89
N LEU A 366 -21.32 -24.97 -23.56
CA LEU A 366 -22.77 -24.88 -23.36
C LEU A 366 -23.54 -25.38 -24.59
N THR A 367 -23.07 -25.09 -25.81
CA THR A 367 -23.72 -25.57 -27.05
C THR A 367 -23.72 -27.09 -27.23
N ARG A 368 -22.86 -27.82 -26.49
CA ARG A 368 -22.62 -29.26 -26.66
C ARG A 368 -23.18 -30.10 -25.51
N ILE A 369 -23.80 -29.47 -24.50
CA ILE A 369 -24.25 -30.13 -23.27
C ILE A 369 -25.80 -30.17 -23.26
N PRO A 370 -26.43 -31.23 -22.72
CA PRO A 370 -27.88 -31.26 -22.58
C PRO A 370 -28.41 -30.10 -21.74
N GLU A 371 -29.43 -29.41 -22.25
CA GLU A 371 -30.17 -28.36 -21.54
C GLU A 371 -30.70 -28.88 -20.20
N ASN A 372 -30.81 -27.99 -19.20
CA ASN A 372 -31.25 -28.28 -17.82
C ASN A 372 -30.42 -29.32 -17.05
N SER A 373 -29.29 -29.76 -17.58
CA SER A 373 -28.35 -30.58 -16.81
C SER A 373 -27.64 -29.75 -15.74
N ARG A 374 -27.13 -30.41 -14.68
CA ARG A 374 -26.32 -29.72 -13.66
C ARG A 374 -25.12 -28.99 -14.26
N ARG A 375 -24.51 -29.56 -15.31
CA ARG A 375 -23.37 -28.95 -16.00
C ARG A 375 -23.79 -27.70 -16.78
N HIS A 376 -24.96 -27.73 -17.43
CA HIS A 376 -25.56 -26.55 -18.06
C HIS A 376 -25.76 -25.42 -17.05
N HIS A 377 -26.46 -25.68 -15.94
CA HIS A 377 -26.74 -24.67 -14.92
C HIS A 377 -25.46 -24.03 -14.33
N VAL A 378 -24.40 -24.81 -14.14
CA VAL A 378 -23.13 -24.29 -13.60
C VAL A 378 -22.43 -23.38 -14.62
N LEU A 379 -22.32 -23.80 -15.88
CA LEU A 379 -21.64 -23.00 -16.90
C LEU A 379 -22.41 -21.73 -17.25
N GLU A 380 -23.74 -21.82 -17.35
CA GLU A 380 -24.64 -20.68 -17.58
C GLU A 380 -24.51 -19.65 -16.45
N SER A 381 -24.61 -20.10 -15.19
CA SER A 381 -24.44 -19.22 -14.03
C SER A 381 -23.07 -18.53 -13.98
N ILE A 382 -21.99 -19.19 -14.43
CA ILE A 382 -20.66 -18.58 -14.50
C ILE A 382 -20.62 -17.52 -15.61
N CYS A 383 -21.18 -17.81 -16.79
CA CYS A 383 -21.21 -16.86 -17.90
C CYS A 383 -22.04 -15.61 -17.55
N ASP A 384 -23.20 -15.78 -16.92
CA ASP A 384 -24.09 -14.69 -16.52
C ASP A 384 -23.47 -13.80 -15.44
N ALA A 385 -22.71 -14.38 -14.51
CA ALA A 385 -22.04 -13.64 -13.46
C ALA A 385 -20.81 -12.84 -13.94
N ASN A 386 -20.31 -13.10 -15.16
CA ASN A 386 -19.10 -12.49 -15.69
C ASN A 386 -19.35 -11.83 -17.08
N PRO A 387 -20.20 -10.79 -17.16
CA PRO A 387 -20.43 -10.09 -18.43
C PRO A 387 -19.20 -9.26 -18.83
N ILE A 388 -18.77 -9.40 -20.08
CA ILE A 388 -17.76 -8.51 -20.69
C ILE A 388 -18.53 -7.38 -21.37
N GLN A 389 -18.41 -6.16 -20.84
CA GLN A 389 -19.18 -4.99 -21.32
C GLN A 389 -18.76 -4.51 -22.71
N GLU A 390 -17.47 -4.65 -23.06
CA GLU A 390 -16.93 -4.25 -24.35
C GLU A 390 -16.08 -5.38 -24.95
N ASP A 391 -16.43 -5.80 -26.16
CA ASP A 391 -15.63 -6.77 -26.92
C ASP A 391 -14.41 -6.07 -27.52
N TYR A 392 -13.36 -5.96 -26.70
CA TYR A 392 -12.10 -5.36 -27.11
C TYR A 392 -11.53 -6.06 -28.35
N ALA A 393 -11.59 -7.39 -28.41
CA ALA A 393 -11.04 -8.18 -29.50
C ALA A 393 -11.76 -7.86 -30.82
N GLU A 394 -13.09 -7.86 -30.85
CA GLU A 394 -13.86 -7.51 -32.03
C GLU A 394 -13.60 -6.06 -32.49
N ASN A 395 -13.52 -5.13 -31.55
CA ASN A 395 -13.18 -3.74 -31.83
C ASN A 395 -11.79 -3.61 -32.46
N GLN A 396 -10.78 -4.31 -31.94
CA GLN A 396 -9.44 -4.33 -32.52
C GLN A 396 -9.42 -4.99 -33.90
N ARG A 397 -10.14 -6.10 -34.11
CA ARG A 397 -10.27 -6.74 -35.44
C ARG A 397 -10.83 -5.76 -36.47
N ASN A 398 -11.88 -5.02 -36.11
CA ASN A 398 -12.53 -4.04 -36.98
C ASN A 398 -11.64 -2.83 -37.24
N HIS A 399 -10.93 -2.34 -36.22
CA HIS A 399 -9.98 -1.25 -36.35
C HIS A 399 -8.80 -1.64 -37.25
N LEU A 400 -8.22 -2.81 -37.03
CA LEU A 400 -7.11 -3.36 -37.83
C LEU A 400 -7.49 -3.49 -39.32
N LYS A 401 -8.69 -4.04 -39.60
CA LYS A 401 -9.23 -4.11 -40.96
C LYS A 401 -9.40 -2.74 -41.61
N LYS A 402 -9.76 -1.71 -40.82
CA LYS A 402 -9.95 -0.34 -41.32
C LYS A 402 -8.62 0.32 -41.66
N ILE A 403 -7.61 0.21 -40.79
CA ILE A 403 -6.32 0.88 -40.98
C ILE A 403 -5.44 0.19 -42.04
N LEU A 404 -5.58 -1.12 -42.23
CA LEU A 404 -4.83 -1.88 -43.25
C LEU A 404 -5.58 -2.02 -44.59
N ARG A 405 -6.78 -1.45 -44.73
CA ARG A 405 -7.52 -1.50 -45.99
C ARG A 405 -6.90 -0.56 -47.02
N GLY A 406 -6.38 -1.12 -48.10
CA GLY A 406 -5.86 -0.36 -49.25
C GLY A 406 -4.52 0.32 -48.99
N THR A 407 -3.82 -0.02 -47.91
CA THR A 407 -2.48 0.52 -47.60
C THR A 407 -1.40 -0.27 -48.35
N SER A 408 -0.57 0.45 -49.10
CA SER A 408 0.56 -0.10 -49.86
C SER A 408 1.91 0.03 -49.12
N THR A 409 2.00 0.97 -48.17
CA THR A 409 3.18 1.27 -47.35
C THR A 409 2.76 1.75 -45.96
N ILE A 410 3.65 1.64 -44.95
CA ILE A 410 3.42 2.20 -43.61
C ILE A 410 3.77 3.70 -43.62
N ASP A 411 2.74 4.55 -43.62
CA ASP A 411 2.91 5.99 -43.42
C ASP A 411 2.98 6.35 -41.92
N ALA A 412 3.34 7.60 -41.60
CA ALA A 412 3.49 8.04 -40.22
C ALA A 412 2.19 7.93 -39.40
N LYS A 413 1.02 8.02 -40.06
CA LYS A 413 -0.29 7.88 -39.43
C LYS A 413 -0.58 6.43 -39.06
N LEU A 414 -0.41 5.49 -40.00
CA LEU A 414 -0.60 4.07 -39.77
C LEU A 414 0.38 3.55 -38.72
N ARG A 415 1.63 4.01 -38.75
CA ARG A 415 2.63 3.69 -37.73
C ARG A 415 2.13 4.04 -36.33
N ARG A 416 1.63 5.27 -36.15
CA ARG A 416 1.09 5.71 -34.85
C ARG A 416 -0.14 4.91 -34.42
N GLU A 417 -1.04 4.57 -35.35
CA GLU A 417 -2.21 3.75 -35.01
C GLU A 417 -1.84 2.31 -34.61
N LEU A 418 -0.88 1.68 -35.32
CA LEU A 418 -0.34 0.38 -34.92
C LEU A 418 0.40 0.45 -33.56
N GLU A 419 1.19 1.49 -33.32
CA GLU A 419 1.85 1.72 -32.02
C GLU A 419 0.82 1.91 -30.90
N ASN A 420 -0.29 2.63 -31.14
CA ASN A 420 -1.40 2.79 -30.18
C ASN A 420 -2.15 1.48 -29.90
N MET A 421 -2.21 0.57 -30.88
CA MET A 421 -2.74 -0.77 -30.70
C MET A 421 -1.78 -1.68 -29.90
N GLY A 422 -0.55 -1.25 -29.64
CA GLY A 422 0.46 -2.01 -28.88
C GLY A 422 1.51 -2.71 -29.75
N PHE A 423 1.61 -2.41 -31.05
CA PHE A 423 2.66 -2.96 -31.92
C PHE A 423 3.94 -2.14 -31.86
N LYS A 424 5.07 -2.81 -31.64
CA LYS A 424 6.39 -2.24 -31.86
C LYS A 424 6.84 -2.53 -33.30
N ILE A 425 7.11 -1.47 -34.07
CA ILE A 425 7.54 -1.58 -35.47
C ILE A 425 9.06 -1.46 -35.57
N SER A 426 9.69 -2.45 -36.19
CA SER A 426 11.11 -2.44 -36.56
C SER A 426 11.29 -2.74 -38.04
N GLU A 427 12.37 -2.24 -38.63
CA GLU A 427 12.69 -2.54 -40.03
C GLU A 427 13.49 -3.83 -40.13
N ASP A 428 13.05 -4.75 -40.99
CA ASP A 428 13.72 -6.01 -41.25
C ASP A 428 13.83 -6.25 -42.77
N GLY A 429 14.91 -5.73 -43.35
CA GLY A 429 15.17 -5.81 -44.78
C GLY A 429 14.05 -5.20 -45.63
N LYS A 430 13.36 -6.04 -46.42
CA LYS A 430 12.24 -5.66 -47.31
C LYS A 430 10.88 -5.61 -46.60
N HIS A 431 10.83 -5.98 -45.32
CA HIS A 431 9.62 -6.04 -44.52
C HIS A 431 9.73 -5.15 -43.27
N PHE A 432 8.58 -4.79 -42.72
CA PHE A 432 8.43 -4.27 -41.37
C PHE A 432 8.09 -5.44 -40.46
N LYS A 433 8.81 -5.57 -39.34
CA LYS A 433 8.53 -6.52 -38.28
C LYS A 433 7.68 -5.83 -37.22
N LEU A 434 6.49 -6.36 -36.98
CA LEU A 434 5.56 -5.94 -35.94
C LEU A 434 5.62 -6.94 -34.80
N VAL A 435 5.90 -6.47 -33.59
CA VAL A 435 5.86 -7.29 -32.36
C VAL A 435 4.75 -6.75 -31.47
N TYR A 436 3.77 -7.58 -31.11
CA TYR A 436 2.63 -7.17 -30.29
C TYR A 436 2.96 -7.21 -28.79
N GLN A 437 2.70 -6.10 -28.07
CA GLN A 437 2.88 -5.97 -26.62
C GLN A 437 4.26 -6.40 -26.08
N GLY A 438 5.29 -6.43 -26.95
CA GLY A 438 6.64 -6.85 -26.62
C GLY A 438 6.84 -8.36 -26.45
N ASP A 439 5.89 -9.19 -26.87
CA ASP A 439 6.00 -10.66 -26.86
C ASP A 439 6.42 -11.17 -28.25
N ASP A 440 7.64 -11.71 -28.32
CA ASP A 440 8.24 -12.20 -29.57
C ASP A 440 7.47 -13.36 -30.21
N ARG A 441 6.63 -14.09 -29.44
CA ARG A 441 5.75 -15.14 -29.96
C ARG A 441 4.73 -14.58 -30.95
N TYR A 442 4.36 -13.31 -30.81
CA TYR A 442 3.39 -12.61 -31.64
C TYR A 442 4.06 -11.61 -32.57
N THR A 443 4.86 -12.16 -33.49
CA THR A 443 5.58 -11.41 -34.53
C THR A 443 4.88 -11.54 -35.88
N PHE A 444 4.68 -10.41 -36.56
CA PHE A 444 4.09 -10.35 -37.90
C PHE A 444 4.96 -9.55 -38.86
N THR A 445 4.86 -9.83 -40.16
CA THR A 445 5.61 -9.12 -41.20
C THR A 445 4.69 -8.39 -42.16
N LEU A 446 4.96 -7.10 -42.39
CA LEU A 446 4.31 -6.30 -43.44
C LEU A 446 5.32 -5.94 -44.53
N ALA A 447 4.93 -5.93 -45.80
CA ALA A 447 5.83 -5.51 -46.89
C ALA A 447 6.09 -4.00 -46.87
N LYS A 448 7.32 -3.57 -47.20
CA LYS A 448 7.66 -2.15 -47.34
C LYS A 448 7.04 -1.49 -48.58
N SER A 449 6.72 -2.28 -49.61
CA SER A 449 6.02 -1.84 -50.82
C SER A 449 5.13 -2.98 -51.35
N GLY A 450 3.82 -2.90 -51.11
CA GLY A 450 2.84 -3.85 -51.64
C GLY A 450 2.29 -3.39 -52.99
N SER A 451 2.45 -4.20 -54.05
CA SER A 451 1.76 -4.00 -55.34
C SER A 451 0.32 -4.54 -55.33
N ASP A 452 -0.04 -5.33 -54.31
CA ASP A 452 -1.36 -5.95 -54.16
C ASP A 452 -2.20 -5.20 -53.12
N TRP A 453 -3.34 -4.67 -53.56
CA TRP A 453 -4.31 -3.98 -52.70
C TRP A 453 -4.92 -4.89 -51.62
N ARG A 454 -4.80 -6.22 -51.77
CA ARG A 454 -5.25 -7.22 -50.79
C ARG A 454 -4.20 -7.54 -49.73
N GLY A 455 -2.94 -7.14 -49.91
CA GLY A 455 -1.84 -7.47 -49.00
C GLY A 455 -2.09 -7.01 -47.56
N GLY A 456 -2.57 -5.77 -47.39
CA GLY A 456 -2.93 -5.23 -46.07
C GLY A 456 -4.12 -5.95 -45.43
N LEU A 457 -5.15 -6.33 -46.21
CA LEU A 457 -6.31 -7.08 -45.70
C LEU A 457 -5.94 -8.50 -45.29
N ASN A 458 -5.03 -9.15 -46.02
CA ASN A 458 -4.55 -10.49 -45.67
C ASN A 458 -3.76 -10.46 -44.36
N ALA A 459 -2.85 -9.48 -44.22
CA ALA A 459 -2.13 -9.27 -42.97
C ALA A 459 -3.08 -8.94 -41.81
N ALA A 460 -4.12 -8.12 -42.07
CA ALA A 460 -5.14 -7.83 -41.06
C ALA A 460 -5.88 -9.09 -40.60
N SER A 461 -6.28 -9.95 -41.55
CA SER A 461 -6.93 -11.22 -41.24
C SER A 461 -6.03 -12.19 -40.48
N GLU A 462 -4.73 -12.24 -40.82
CA GLU A 462 -3.76 -13.09 -40.14
C GLU A 462 -3.51 -12.64 -38.69
N ILE A 463 -3.24 -11.35 -38.49
CA ILE A 463 -3.05 -10.74 -37.17
C ILE A 463 -4.32 -10.92 -36.33
N ALA A 464 -5.49 -10.61 -36.90
CA ALA A 464 -6.78 -10.82 -36.23
C ALA A 464 -6.90 -12.26 -35.75
N ARG A 465 -6.77 -13.26 -36.63
CA ARG A 465 -6.92 -14.67 -36.27
C ARG A 465 -5.98 -15.15 -35.16
N LEU A 466 -4.79 -14.58 -35.06
CA LEU A 466 -3.76 -15.03 -34.11
C LEU A 466 -3.79 -14.27 -32.78
N LEU A 467 -4.35 -13.06 -32.72
CA LEU A 467 -4.34 -12.22 -31.52
C LEU A 467 -5.72 -11.93 -30.93
N PHE A 468 -6.76 -11.81 -31.77
CA PHE A 468 -8.08 -11.34 -31.37
C PHE A 468 -9.10 -12.37 -31.77
#